data_AF-A0A1I1HLN6-F1
#
_entry.id   AF-A0A1I1HLN6-F1
#
_cell.length_a   1.000
_cell.length_b   1.000
_cell.length_c   1.000
_cell.angle_alpha   90.00
_cell.angle_beta   90.00
_cell.angle_gamma   90.00
#
_symmetry.space_group_name_H-M   'P 1'
#
loop_
_entity.id
_entity.type
_entity.pdbx_description
1 polymer ?
#
loop_
_entity_poly.entity_id
_entity_poly.type
_entity_poly.pdbx_seq_one_letter_code
_entity_poly.pdbx_strand_id
1 'polypeptide(L)'
;MNRSIRTGSLLAAALLYSALTHAAPAAASIECGLGPPPNDPGFATANARKAAEVKQRGYNLVCAANLDRYTVRMKDKAAEMKGLAFPPVDLSRTPFARLTALGALAETVGDVPSRLYRGFRMPGGQVLTLFEHDMSADGTSAWRDPADEPERINKLPARLVVLQAPSGQAVSVLSWFENRRGYELWIDANVAGSPLRGELFALAASLPPSVKGCPNEPPPKVVRRGADGFPEDEPAPKFITQAQVDAMRSAKRPCK
;
A
#
# COMPACT_ATOMS: atom_id res chain seq x y z
N MET A 1 3.40 -54.92 82.16
CA MET A 1 2.87 -54.06 81.06
C MET A 1 3.87 -54.09 79.91
N ASN A 2 3.58 -54.79 78.82
CA ASN A 2 3.86 -54.27 77.48
C ASN A 2 3.16 -55.13 76.42
N ARG A 3 2.52 -54.41 75.51
CA ARG A 3 1.54 -54.90 74.53
C ARG A 3 2.22 -55.46 73.28
N SER A 4 1.60 -56.53 72.81
CA SER A 4 1.54 -57.08 71.45
C SER A 4 1.36 -56.01 70.34
N ILE A 5 1.86 -56.27 69.12
CA ILE A 5 1.06 -56.51 67.89
C ILE A 5 1.91 -56.34 66.60
N ARG A 6 2.02 -57.45 65.86
CA ARG A 6 1.86 -57.71 64.40
C ARG A 6 2.56 -56.88 63.31
N THR A 7 3.16 -57.68 62.43
CA THR A 7 3.46 -57.52 61.00
C THR A 7 2.36 -56.88 60.14
N GLY A 8 2.77 -56.11 59.13
CA GLY A 8 1.94 -55.72 57.99
C GLY A 8 2.78 -55.15 56.84
N SER A 9 2.85 -55.89 55.73
CA SER A 9 3.43 -55.48 54.45
C SER A 9 2.64 -54.32 53.82
N LEU A 10 3.33 -53.34 53.23
CA LEU A 10 2.73 -52.34 52.35
C LEU A 10 3.45 -52.31 51.01
N LEU A 11 2.70 -52.63 49.96
CA LEU A 11 3.04 -52.45 48.56
C LEU A 11 3.31 -50.96 48.28
N ALA A 12 4.43 -50.66 47.63
CA ALA A 12 4.65 -49.37 46.99
C ALA A 12 4.13 -49.44 45.54
N ALA A 13 2.94 -48.87 45.30
CA ALA A 13 2.47 -48.57 43.96
C ALA A 13 3.07 -47.21 43.54
N ALA A 14 4.10 -47.24 42.69
CA ALA A 14 4.62 -46.04 42.06
C ALA A 14 3.68 -45.63 40.90
N LEU A 15 2.90 -44.57 41.13
CA LEU A 15 2.09 -43.91 40.12
C LEU A 15 3.00 -43.29 39.05
N LEU A 16 2.89 -43.79 37.82
CA LEU A 16 3.37 -43.15 36.60
C LEU A 16 2.66 -41.80 36.45
N TYR A 17 3.34 -40.72 36.82
CA TYR A 17 2.96 -39.38 36.38
C TYR A 17 3.30 -39.27 34.90
N SER A 18 2.30 -39.52 34.06
CA SER A 18 2.31 -39.12 32.66
C SER A 18 2.40 -37.59 32.61
N ALA A 19 3.61 -37.07 32.47
CA ALA A 19 3.83 -35.68 32.09
C ALA A 19 3.26 -35.50 30.68
N LEU A 20 2.01 -35.06 30.60
CA LEU A 20 1.44 -34.47 29.39
C LEU A 20 2.21 -33.18 29.13
N THR A 21 3.36 -33.31 28.46
CA THR A 21 3.98 -32.19 27.75
C THR A 21 2.94 -31.71 26.75
N HIS A 22 2.20 -30.67 27.13
CA HIS A 22 1.52 -29.82 26.17
C HIS A 22 2.62 -29.20 25.33
N ALA A 23 2.99 -29.88 24.25
CA ALA A 23 3.71 -29.25 23.17
C ALA A 23 2.84 -28.08 22.74
N ALA A 24 3.27 -26.86 23.07
CA ALA A 24 2.69 -25.67 22.48
C ALA A 24 2.63 -25.92 20.97
N PRO A 25 1.48 -25.70 20.31
CA PRO A 25 1.42 -25.87 18.87
C PRO A 25 2.56 -25.06 18.27
N ALA A 26 3.41 -25.74 17.49
CA ALA A 26 4.53 -25.12 16.79
C ALA A 26 4.01 -23.81 16.20
N ALA A 27 4.68 -22.69 16.48
CA ALA A 27 4.28 -21.38 16.00
C ALA A 27 3.98 -21.53 14.51
N ALA A 28 2.70 -21.43 14.14
CA ALA A 28 2.27 -21.56 12.76
C ALA A 28 3.17 -20.62 11.97
N SER A 29 3.94 -21.18 11.02
CA SER A 29 4.80 -20.38 10.17
C SER A 29 3.92 -19.29 9.59
N ILE A 30 4.22 -18.04 9.94
CA ILE A 30 3.46 -16.91 9.42
C ILE A 30 3.69 -16.92 7.91
N GLU A 31 2.70 -17.40 7.15
CA GLU A 31 2.70 -17.31 5.69
C GLU A 31 2.59 -15.83 5.33
N CYS A 32 3.74 -15.21 5.11
CA CYS A 32 3.81 -13.89 4.52
C CYS A 32 3.73 -14.00 2.99
N GLY A 33 3.09 -13.04 2.33
CA GLY A 33 3.17 -12.93 0.87
C GLY A 33 1.92 -12.36 0.23
N LEU A 34 1.97 -12.12 -1.08
CA LEU A 34 0.85 -11.58 -1.86
C LEU A 34 -0.21 -12.63 -2.21
N GLY A 35 0.04 -13.90 -1.90
CA GLY A 35 -0.83 -15.01 -2.30
C GLY A 35 -0.44 -15.56 -3.67
N PRO A 36 -1.07 -16.65 -4.12
CA PRO A 36 -0.84 -17.19 -5.45
C PRO A 36 -1.37 -16.22 -6.54
N PRO A 37 -0.92 -16.34 -7.80
CA PRO A 37 -1.42 -15.53 -8.91
C PRO A 37 -2.91 -15.78 -9.20
N PRO A 38 -3.62 -14.84 -9.88
CA PRO A 38 -5.07 -14.93 -10.14
C PRO A 38 -5.56 -16.21 -10.84
N ASN A 39 -4.69 -16.83 -11.64
CA ASN A 39 -5.03 -18.02 -12.43
C ASN A 39 -4.81 -19.34 -11.68
N ASP A 40 -4.27 -19.30 -10.46
CA ASP A 40 -4.04 -20.51 -9.68
C ASP A 40 -5.34 -21.05 -9.06
N PRO A 41 -5.56 -22.38 -9.03
CA PRO A 41 -6.75 -22.99 -8.42
C PRO A 41 -6.98 -22.61 -6.95
N GLY A 42 -5.94 -22.22 -6.21
CA GLY A 42 -6.02 -21.78 -4.82
C GLY A 42 -6.27 -20.28 -4.62
N PHE A 43 -6.35 -19.49 -5.68
CA PHE A 43 -6.41 -18.03 -5.61
C PHE A 43 -7.62 -17.51 -4.84
N ALA A 44 -8.83 -17.97 -5.18
CA ALA A 44 -10.05 -17.50 -4.55
C ALA A 44 -10.07 -17.75 -3.04
N THR A 45 -9.63 -18.94 -2.62
CA THR A 45 -9.53 -19.33 -1.20
C THR A 45 -8.47 -18.50 -0.48
N ALA A 46 -7.29 -18.32 -1.07
CA ALA A 46 -6.23 -17.50 -0.49
C ALA A 46 -6.65 -16.03 -0.33
N ASN A 47 -7.35 -15.48 -1.33
CA ASN A 47 -7.88 -14.11 -1.27
C ASN A 47 -8.98 -13.95 -0.22
N ALA A 48 -9.91 -14.91 -0.11
CA ALA A 48 -10.94 -14.88 0.92
C ALA A 48 -10.34 -14.94 2.33
N ARG A 49 -9.33 -15.80 2.55
CA ARG A 49 -8.58 -15.88 3.80
C ARG A 49 -7.91 -14.55 4.15
N LYS A 50 -7.19 -13.96 3.18
CA LYS A 50 -6.55 -12.66 3.34
C LYS A 50 -7.54 -11.54 3.66
N ALA A 51 -8.67 -11.49 2.96
CA ALA A 51 -9.70 -10.49 3.23
C ALA A 51 -10.25 -10.62 4.66
N ALA A 52 -10.44 -11.85 5.15
CA ALA A 52 -10.85 -12.10 6.54
C ALA A 52 -9.77 -11.66 7.54
N GLU A 53 -8.50 -11.96 7.28
CA GLU A 53 -7.37 -11.54 8.12
C GLU A 53 -7.21 -10.01 8.16
N VAL A 54 -7.34 -9.34 7.02
CA VAL A 54 -7.35 -7.87 6.94
C VAL A 54 -8.52 -7.29 7.71
N LYS A 55 -9.72 -7.87 7.61
CA LYS A 55 -10.88 -7.44 8.39
C LYS A 55 -10.65 -7.57 9.89
N GLN A 56 -9.94 -8.61 10.33
CA GLN A 56 -9.63 -8.85 11.74
C GLN A 56 -8.51 -7.93 12.26
N ARG A 57 -7.45 -7.74 11.49
CA ARG A 57 -6.21 -7.08 11.93
C ARG A 57 -6.07 -5.62 11.49
N GLY A 58 -6.78 -5.23 10.43
CA GLY A 58 -6.68 -3.92 9.79
C GLY A 58 -5.51 -3.79 8.81
N TYR A 59 -4.74 -4.85 8.54
CA TYR A 59 -3.59 -4.83 7.64
C TYR A 59 -3.36 -6.18 6.95
N ASN A 60 -2.66 -6.15 5.81
CA ASN A 60 -2.17 -7.34 5.11
C ASN A 60 -0.81 -7.77 5.66
N LEU A 61 -0.66 -9.06 5.92
CA LEU A 61 0.60 -9.66 6.30
C LEU A 61 1.41 -10.02 5.06
N VAL A 62 2.55 -9.37 4.85
CA VAL A 62 3.40 -9.52 3.66
C VAL A 62 4.84 -9.83 4.03
N CYS A 63 5.64 -10.33 3.08
CA CYS A 63 7.05 -10.54 3.35
C CYS A 63 7.79 -9.21 3.34
N ALA A 64 8.89 -9.10 4.09
CA ALA A 64 9.68 -7.86 4.16
C ALA A 64 10.12 -7.38 2.76
N ALA A 65 10.49 -8.30 1.87
CA ALA A 65 10.84 -8.00 0.49
C ALA A 65 9.70 -7.32 -0.31
N ASN A 66 8.43 -7.52 0.06
CA ASN A 66 7.32 -6.80 -0.56
C ASN A 66 7.30 -5.31 -0.17
N LEU A 67 7.88 -4.96 0.99
CA LEU A 67 7.95 -3.58 1.49
C LEU A 67 9.07 -2.78 0.82
N ASP A 68 10.13 -3.45 0.33
CA ASP A 68 11.28 -2.79 -0.31
C ASP A 68 10.88 -1.91 -1.50
N ARG A 69 9.79 -2.24 -2.18
CA ARG A 69 9.25 -1.46 -3.31
C ARG A 69 8.79 -0.04 -2.93
N TYR A 70 8.55 0.22 -1.65
CA TYR A 70 8.18 1.53 -1.12
C TYR A 70 9.39 2.32 -0.62
N THR A 71 10.59 1.74 -0.70
CA THR A 71 11.85 2.42 -0.33
C THR A 71 12.37 3.18 -1.54
N VAL A 72 12.08 4.48 -1.59
CA VAL A 72 12.54 5.36 -2.67
C VAL A 72 13.79 6.13 -2.23
N ARG A 73 14.88 5.97 -2.99
CA ARG A 73 16.10 6.75 -2.75
C ARG A 73 15.95 8.16 -3.31
N MET A 74 15.69 9.12 -2.42
CA MET A 74 15.53 10.52 -2.78
C MET A 74 16.85 11.14 -3.28
N LYS A 75 16.73 12.05 -4.25
CA LYS A 75 17.81 12.84 -4.85
C LYS A 75 17.55 14.34 -4.67
N ASP A 76 18.44 15.17 -5.22
CA ASP A 76 18.27 16.61 -5.21
C ASP A 76 16.93 17.03 -5.84
N LYS A 77 16.13 17.77 -5.08
CA LYS A 77 14.77 18.13 -5.48
C LYS A 77 14.75 19.04 -6.71
N ALA A 78 15.64 20.03 -6.77
CA ALA A 78 15.61 21.03 -7.84
C ALA A 78 15.99 20.40 -9.19
N ALA A 79 16.99 19.51 -9.18
CA ALA A 79 17.40 18.76 -10.36
C ALA A 79 16.27 17.87 -10.90
N GLU A 80 15.63 17.09 -10.04
CA GLU A 80 14.57 16.14 -10.44
C GLU A 80 13.30 16.86 -10.92
N MET A 81 12.96 18.02 -10.34
CA MET A 81 11.77 18.77 -10.75
C MET A 81 11.93 19.52 -12.08
N LYS A 82 13.17 19.84 -12.51
CA LYS A 82 13.42 20.65 -13.72
C LYS A 82 12.98 19.99 -15.02
N GLY A 83 12.97 18.65 -15.07
CA GLY A 83 12.70 17.87 -16.27
C GLY A 83 11.27 17.34 -16.41
N LEU A 84 10.38 17.62 -15.45
CA LEU A 84 9.05 17.02 -15.42
C LEU A 84 8.17 17.49 -16.59
N ALA A 85 7.38 16.57 -17.12
CA ALA A 85 6.43 16.84 -18.19
C ALA A 85 5.12 17.50 -17.68
N PHE A 86 5.03 17.76 -16.37
CA PHE A 86 3.86 18.33 -15.71
C PHE A 86 4.30 19.23 -14.54
N PRO A 87 3.47 20.23 -14.16
CA PRO A 87 3.73 21.03 -12.96
C PRO A 87 3.34 20.24 -11.70
N PRO A 88 4.27 19.97 -10.76
CA PRO A 88 3.96 19.31 -9.48
C PRO A 88 3.04 20.14 -8.60
N VAL A 89 2.31 19.49 -7.70
CA VAL A 89 1.40 20.22 -6.80
C VAL A 89 2.19 21.12 -5.85
N ASP A 90 1.78 22.39 -5.72
CA ASP A 90 2.41 23.33 -4.81
C ASP A 90 2.04 22.98 -3.36
N LEU A 91 3.08 22.73 -2.56
CA LEU A 91 2.96 22.37 -1.15
C LEU A 91 3.25 23.53 -0.21
N SER A 92 3.59 24.71 -0.72
CA SER A 92 4.04 25.86 0.09
C SER A 92 3.00 26.32 1.12
N ARG A 93 1.71 26.09 0.84
CA ARG A 93 0.57 26.47 1.69
C ARG A 93 -0.12 25.29 2.35
N THR A 94 0.51 24.11 2.37
CA THR A 94 -0.03 22.90 2.97
C THR A 94 0.79 22.50 4.21
N PRO A 95 0.29 21.59 5.07
CA PRO A 95 1.06 21.07 6.19
C PRO A 95 2.39 20.41 5.80
N PHE A 96 2.56 19.98 4.53
CA PHE A 96 3.83 19.46 4.02
C PHE A 96 4.97 20.49 4.13
N ALA A 97 4.68 21.80 4.05
CA ALA A 97 5.69 22.85 4.20
C ALA A 97 6.36 22.86 5.58
N ARG A 98 5.77 22.18 6.58
CA ARG A 98 6.31 22.06 7.94
C ARG A 98 7.16 20.81 8.13
N LEU A 99 7.17 19.90 7.17
CA LEU A 99 7.93 18.66 7.23
C LEU A 99 9.36 18.87 6.73
N THR A 100 10.30 18.08 7.24
CA THR A 100 11.68 18.13 6.74
C THR A 100 11.74 17.44 5.39
N ALA A 101 12.03 18.19 4.32
CA ALA A 101 12.17 17.61 2.98
C ALA A 101 13.42 16.71 2.89
N LEU A 102 13.25 15.52 2.30
CA LEU A 102 14.32 14.53 2.09
C LEU A 102 14.84 14.52 0.64
N GLY A 103 14.12 15.17 -0.27
CA GLY A 103 14.46 15.23 -1.70
C GLY A 103 13.29 14.79 -2.57
N ALA A 104 13.59 14.49 -3.83
CA ALA A 104 12.62 13.99 -4.79
C ALA A 104 13.23 12.95 -5.72
N LEU A 105 12.38 12.25 -6.49
CA LEU A 105 12.78 11.38 -7.59
C LEU A 105 11.73 11.49 -8.69
N ALA A 106 12.14 11.86 -9.89
CA ALA A 106 11.30 11.77 -11.08
C ALA A 106 11.41 10.35 -11.69
N GLU A 107 10.29 9.82 -12.15
CA GLU A 107 10.22 8.56 -12.88
C GLU A 107 9.55 8.79 -14.24
N THR A 108 9.99 8.02 -15.24
CA THR A 108 9.42 8.08 -16.58
C THR A 108 8.41 6.96 -16.81
N VAL A 109 7.33 7.28 -17.51
CA VAL A 109 6.46 6.29 -18.15
C VAL A 109 6.82 6.28 -19.63
N GLY A 110 7.47 5.20 -20.08
CA GLY A 110 8.23 5.24 -21.33
C GLY A 110 9.33 6.29 -21.23
N ASP A 111 9.30 7.27 -22.14
CA ASP A 111 10.26 8.39 -22.19
C ASP A 111 9.73 9.69 -21.57
N VAL A 112 8.52 9.69 -20.98
CA VAL A 112 7.89 10.89 -20.43
C VAL A 112 8.07 10.94 -18.92
N PRO A 113 8.75 11.96 -18.34
CA PRO A 113 8.87 12.13 -16.89
C PRO A 113 7.56 12.65 -16.28
N SER A 114 6.58 11.75 -16.16
CA SER A 114 5.21 12.00 -15.72
C SER A 114 4.93 11.58 -14.28
N ARG A 115 5.94 11.07 -13.57
CA ARG A 115 5.83 10.63 -12.18
C ARG A 115 6.84 11.36 -11.29
N LEU A 116 6.41 11.69 -10.08
CA LEU A 116 7.26 12.37 -9.09
C LEU A 116 7.02 11.78 -7.70
N TYR A 117 8.10 11.38 -7.05
CA TYR A 117 8.16 11.08 -5.63
C TYR A 117 8.77 12.25 -4.89
N ARG A 118 8.19 12.64 -3.75
CA ARG A 118 8.74 13.65 -2.83
C ARG A 118 8.78 13.08 -1.43
N GLY A 119 9.97 13.01 -0.86
CA GLY A 119 10.20 12.45 0.47
C GLY A 119 10.20 13.52 1.56
N PHE A 120 9.62 13.18 2.70
CA PHE A 120 9.52 14.02 3.88
C PHE A 120 9.78 13.21 5.14
N ARG A 121 10.36 13.83 6.16
CA ARG A 121 10.40 13.29 7.52
C ARG A 121 9.38 13.99 8.39
N MET A 122 8.50 13.19 9.01
CA MET A 122 7.49 13.63 9.96
C MET A 122 8.10 13.94 11.34
N PRO A 123 7.45 14.76 12.18
CA PRO A 123 7.93 15.07 13.53
C PRO A 123 8.15 13.82 14.41
N GLY A 124 7.33 12.77 14.22
CA GLY A 124 7.47 11.49 14.91
C GLY A 124 8.59 10.59 14.39
N GLY A 125 9.37 11.04 13.41
CA GLY A 125 10.50 10.30 12.83
C GLY A 125 10.18 9.48 11.59
N GLN A 126 8.89 9.24 11.31
CA GLN A 126 8.42 8.47 10.15
C GLN A 126 8.82 9.16 8.84
N VAL A 127 9.12 8.35 7.82
CA VAL A 127 9.30 8.79 6.44
C VAL A 127 7.96 8.73 5.71
N LEU A 128 7.55 9.89 5.19
CA LEU A 128 6.39 10.06 4.34
C LEU A 128 6.86 10.31 2.90
N THR A 129 6.30 9.61 1.93
CA THR A 129 6.49 9.87 0.49
C THR A 129 5.18 10.30 -0.14
N LEU A 130 5.18 11.43 -0.83
CA LEU A 130 4.11 11.83 -1.73
C LEU A 130 4.49 11.43 -3.15
N PHE A 131 3.66 10.59 -3.76
CA PHE A 131 3.73 10.24 -5.17
C PHE A 131 2.66 11.00 -5.95
N GLU A 132 3.06 11.53 -7.10
CA GLU A 132 2.20 12.14 -8.10
C GLU A 132 2.43 11.48 -9.45
N HIS A 133 1.35 11.17 -10.15
CA HIS A 133 1.36 10.70 -11.53
C HIS A 133 0.43 11.57 -12.36
N ASP A 134 0.98 12.33 -13.31
CA ASP A 134 0.18 13.07 -14.27
C ASP A 134 -0.02 12.24 -15.54
N MET A 135 -1.16 11.56 -15.58
CA MET A 135 -1.52 10.68 -16.69
C MET A 135 -1.87 11.45 -17.96
N SER A 136 -2.13 12.76 -17.87
CA SER A 136 -2.34 13.61 -19.05
C SER A 136 -1.03 13.85 -19.80
N ALA A 137 0.11 13.82 -19.10
CA ALA A 137 1.42 14.03 -19.71
C ALA A 137 1.90 12.83 -20.53
N ASP A 138 1.61 11.60 -20.09
CA ASP A 138 2.07 10.36 -20.73
C ASP A 138 0.99 9.60 -21.50
N GLY A 139 -0.27 10.06 -21.43
CA GLY A 139 -1.40 9.45 -22.12
C GLY A 139 -1.91 8.15 -21.48
N THR A 140 -1.36 7.73 -20.33
CA THR A 140 -1.89 6.58 -19.57
C THR A 140 -3.26 6.88 -18.98
N SER A 141 -3.95 5.90 -18.43
CA SER A 141 -5.19 6.11 -17.68
C SER A 141 -5.37 5.02 -16.62
N ALA A 142 -5.63 5.40 -15.37
CA ALA A 142 -5.94 4.50 -14.28
C ALA A 142 -6.94 5.18 -13.34
N TRP A 143 -8.02 4.50 -13.00
CA TRP A 143 -9.10 5.04 -12.17
C TRP A 143 -9.63 3.99 -11.22
N ARG A 144 -10.12 4.40 -10.06
CA ARG A 144 -10.71 3.47 -9.08
C ARG A 144 -12.20 3.32 -9.33
N ASP A 145 -12.73 2.11 -9.18
CA ASP A 145 -14.17 1.91 -9.08
C ASP A 145 -14.64 2.47 -7.73
N PRO A 146 -15.50 3.51 -7.70
CA PRO A 146 -15.96 4.09 -6.44
C PRO A 146 -16.62 3.08 -5.48
N ALA A 147 -17.21 1.99 -6.01
CA ALA A 147 -17.85 0.93 -5.23
C ALA A 147 -16.83 0.05 -4.48
N ASP A 148 -15.62 -0.08 -5.02
CA ASP A 148 -14.54 -0.89 -4.45
C ASP A 148 -13.66 -0.12 -3.46
N GLU A 149 -13.99 1.16 -3.20
CA GLU A 149 -13.19 2.04 -2.35
C GLU A 149 -13.91 2.42 -1.06
N PRO A 150 -13.41 2.00 0.12
CA PRO A 150 -14.05 2.32 1.39
C PRO A 150 -13.73 3.73 1.89
N GLU A 151 -12.63 4.33 1.43
CA GLU A 151 -12.14 5.60 1.97
C GLU A 151 -12.49 6.80 1.08
N ARG A 152 -12.42 8.01 1.63
CA ARG A 152 -12.64 9.24 0.87
C ARG A 152 -11.60 10.31 1.20
N ILE A 153 -11.08 10.99 0.17
CA ILE A 153 -10.25 12.19 0.29
C ILE A 153 -10.95 13.31 -0.47
N ASN A 154 -11.34 14.39 0.22
CA ASN A 154 -12.11 15.48 -0.37
C ASN A 154 -13.34 14.98 -1.18
N LYS A 155 -14.03 13.96 -0.65
CA LYS A 155 -15.17 13.24 -1.26
C LYS A 155 -14.83 12.35 -2.48
N LEU A 156 -13.56 12.30 -2.90
CA LEU A 156 -13.09 11.41 -3.97
C LEU A 156 -12.87 9.99 -3.42
N PRO A 157 -13.16 8.93 -4.20
CA PRO A 157 -12.83 7.55 -3.84
C PRO A 157 -11.33 7.40 -3.55
N ALA A 158 -11.02 6.76 -2.42
CA ALA A 158 -9.64 6.52 -1.98
C ALA A 158 -9.51 5.12 -1.39
N ARG A 159 -8.27 4.60 -1.41
CA ARG A 159 -7.91 3.34 -0.76
C ARG A 159 -6.77 3.55 0.22
N LEU A 160 -6.94 3.03 1.43
CA LEU A 160 -5.83 2.78 2.33
C LEU A 160 -5.49 1.29 2.30
N VAL A 161 -4.24 0.97 1.95
CA VAL A 161 -3.66 -0.36 2.09
C VAL A 161 -2.60 -0.30 3.19
N VAL A 162 -2.73 -1.14 4.23
CA VAL A 162 -1.72 -1.27 5.27
C VAL A 162 -1.03 -2.61 5.09
N LEU A 163 0.29 -2.59 4.98
CA LEU A 163 1.14 -3.76 4.80
C LEU A 163 2.06 -3.87 6.01
N GLN A 164 2.17 -5.05 6.61
CA GLN A 164 3.08 -5.30 7.71
C GLN A 164 3.77 -6.65 7.53
N ALA A 165 5.07 -6.69 7.82
CA ALA A 165 5.86 -7.90 7.89
C ALA A 165 5.81 -8.53 9.29
N PRO A 166 6.09 -9.84 9.43
CA PRO A 166 6.14 -10.49 10.74
C PRO A 166 7.14 -9.85 11.73
N SER A 167 8.17 -9.17 11.21
CA SER A 167 9.15 -8.41 12.01
C SER A 167 8.59 -7.13 12.64
N GLY A 168 7.39 -6.69 12.23
CA GLY A 168 6.79 -5.41 12.63
C GLY A 168 7.09 -4.25 11.68
N GLN A 169 7.99 -4.41 10.71
CA GLN A 169 8.18 -3.43 9.63
C GLN A 169 6.88 -3.26 8.86
N ALA A 170 6.48 -2.02 8.57
CA ALA A 170 5.20 -1.74 7.95
C ALA A 170 5.26 -0.55 7.00
N VAL A 171 4.35 -0.54 6.03
CA VAL A 171 4.08 0.58 5.14
C VAL A 171 2.57 0.73 5.02
N SER A 172 2.07 1.97 5.12
CA SER A 172 0.69 2.30 4.80
C SER A 172 0.65 3.19 3.56
N VAL A 173 -0.21 2.82 2.61
CA VAL A 173 -0.36 3.46 1.30
C VAL A 173 -1.78 3.98 1.17
N LEU A 174 -1.94 5.31 1.20
CA LEU A 174 -3.20 5.98 0.92
C LEU A 174 -3.18 6.50 -0.51
N SER A 175 -4.15 6.13 -1.33
CA SER A 175 -4.11 6.40 -2.78
C SER A 175 -5.46 6.81 -3.32
N TRP A 176 -5.48 7.80 -4.20
CA TRP A 176 -6.69 8.35 -4.80
C TRP A 176 -6.39 8.99 -6.16
N PHE A 177 -7.44 9.37 -6.86
CA PHE A 177 -7.35 10.04 -8.15
C PHE A 177 -8.21 11.30 -8.14
N GLU A 178 -7.70 12.35 -8.77
CA GLU A 178 -8.45 13.56 -9.05
C GLU A 178 -8.17 13.96 -10.50
N ASN A 179 -9.19 13.92 -11.36
CA ASN A 179 -9.00 14.09 -12.80
C ASN A 179 -7.90 13.14 -13.31
N ARG A 180 -7.04 13.61 -14.23
CA ARG A 180 -5.94 12.81 -14.80
C ARG A 180 -4.74 12.66 -13.84
N ARG A 181 -4.92 12.91 -12.54
CA ARG A 181 -3.84 12.91 -11.57
C ARG A 181 -4.02 11.79 -10.54
N GLY A 182 -3.05 10.88 -10.50
CA GLY A 182 -2.93 9.87 -9.47
C GLY A 182 -2.08 10.39 -8.32
N TYR A 183 -2.54 10.13 -7.09
CA TYR A 183 -1.82 10.50 -5.88
C TYR A 183 -1.68 9.28 -4.98
N GLU A 184 -0.52 9.17 -4.33
CA GLU A 184 -0.32 8.24 -3.23
C GLU A 184 0.48 8.90 -2.10
N LEU A 185 0.13 8.60 -0.85
CA LEU A 185 0.94 8.87 0.33
C LEU A 185 1.38 7.55 0.94
N TRP A 186 2.69 7.38 1.05
CA TRP A 186 3.32 6.21 1.67
C TRP A 186 3.94 6.63 2.98
N ILE A 187 3.63 5.94 4.07
CA ILE A 187 4.27 6.15 5.37
C ILE A 187 4.85 4.83 5.86
N ASP A 188 6.09 4.86 6.36
CA ASP A 188 6.82 3.71 6.92
C ASP A 188 6.31 3.29 8.32
N ALA A 189 5.00 3.21 8.46
CA ALA A 189 4.32 2.84 9.70
C ALA A 189 3.04 2.05 9.41
N ASN A 190 2.64 1.22 10.38
CA ASN A 190 1.29 0.69 10.43
C ASN A 190 0.35 1.76 11.01
N VAL A 191 -0.63 2.19 10.22
CA VAL A 191 -1.62 3.19 10.67
C VAL A 191 -2.95 2.56 11.15
N ALA A 192 -3.11 1.24 11.09
CA ALA A 192 -4.28 0.54 11.59
C ALA A 192 -4.42 0.76 13.11
N GLY A 193 -5.51 1.40 13.52
CA GLY A 193 -5.76 1.72 14.94
C GLY A 193 -4.83 2.78 15.55
N SER A 194 -4.08 3.53 14.72
CA SER A 194 -3.13 4.57 15.16
C SER A 194 -3.64 5.99 14.84
N PRO A 195 -3.32 7.01 15.65
CA PRO A 195 -3.62 8.40 15.32
C PRO A 195 -2.99 8.88 14.01
N LEU A 196 -1.88 8.24 13.57
CA LEU A 196 -1.23 8.53 12.28
C LEU A 196 -2.17 8.34 11.09
N ARG A 197 -3.22 7.52 11.22
CA ARG A 197 -4.24 7.41 10.17
C ARG A 197 -4.93 8.74 9.91
N GLY A 198 -5.33 9.44 10.98
CA GLY A 198 -5.97 10.76 10.86
C GLY A 198 -5.04 11.78 10.23
N GLU A 199 -3.77 11.79 10.63
CA GLU A 199 -2.75 12.68 10.07
C GLU A 199 -2.50 12.41 8.58
N LEU A 200 -2.42 11.15 8.16
CA LEU A 200 -2.24 10.76 6.77
C LEU A 200 -3.40 11.26 5.89
N PHE A 201 -4.64 11.10 6.36
CA PHE A 201 -5.83 11.60 5.67
C PHE A 201 -5.88 13.13 5.63
N ALA A 202 -5.50 13.79 6.72
CA ALA A 202 -5.44 15.26 6.78
C ALA A 202 -4.38 15.82 5.80
N LEU A 203 -3.21 15.17 5.70
CA LEU A 203 -2.19 15.50 4.71
C LEU A 203 -2.73 15.32 3.28
N ALA A 204 -3.34 14.18 2.97
CA ALA A 204 -3.94 13.94 1.65
C ALA A 204 -5.03 14.99 1.30
N ALA A 205 -5.92 15.28 2.24
CA ALA A 205 -6.99 16.26 2.05
C ALA A 205 -6.47 17.71 1.90
N SER A 206 -5.28 18.00 2.41
CA SER A 206 -4.66 19.33 2.34
C SER A 206 -4.06 19.67 0.97
N LEU A 207 -3.91 18.70 0.06
CA LEU A 207 -3.39 18.98 -1.26
C LEU A 207 -4.36 19.92 -1.99
N PRO A 208 -3.86 20.98 -2.66
CA PRO A 208 -4.71 21.81 -3.47
C PRO A 208 -5.26 21.00 -4.66
N PRO A 209 -6.41 21.40 -5.22
CA PRO A 209 -7.00 20.71 -6.36
C PRO A 209 -5.99 20.57 -7.51
N SER A 210 -5.98 19.40 -8.13
CA SER A 210 -5.24 19.16 -9.37
C SER A 210 -5.63 20.17 -10.44
N VAL A 211 -4.68 20.51 -11.30
CA VAL A 211 -4.97 21.23 -12.54
C VAL A 211 -6.00 20.40 -13.32
N LYS A 212 -7.10 21.03 -13.74
CA LYS A 212 -8.16 20.33 -14.47
C LYS A 212 -7.57 19.72 -15.75
N GLY A 213 -7.96 18.48 -16.03
CA GLY A 213 -7.70 17.86 -17.34
C GLY A 213 -8.37 18.64 -18.47
N CYS A 214 -7.99 18.35 -19.71
CA CYS A 214 -8.50 19.07 -20.88
C CYS A 214 -10.04 19.03 -20.93
N PRO A 215 -10.72 20.18 -21.15
CA PRO A 215 -12.17 20.19 -21.31
C PRO A 215 -12.50 19.38 -22.57
N ASN A 216 -13.35 18.36 -22.42
CA ASN A 216 -13.76 17.35 -23.43
C ASN A 216 -12.91 16.08 -23.52
N GLU A 217 -11.95 15.85 -22.62
CA GLU A 217 -11.30 14.54 -22.54
C GLU A 217 -12.31 13.49 -22.02
N PRO A 218 -12.45 12.32 -22.67
CA PRO A 218 -13.42 11.32 -22.26
C PRO A 218 -13.14 10.83 -20.84
N PRO A 219 -14.19 10.52 -20.04
CA PRO A 219 -14.00 9.93 -18.73
C PRO A 219 -13.20 8.63 -18.91
N PRO A 220 -12.05 8.54 -18.26
CA PRO A 220 -11.12 7.43 -18.46
C PRO A 220 -11.69 6.11 -17.91
N LYS A 221 -11.15 5.00 -18.44
CA LYS A 221 -11.58 3.65 -18.06
C LYS A 221 -11.23 3.36 -16.60
N VAL A 222 -12.21 2.80 -15.88
CA VAL A 222 -12.05 2.30 -14.51
C VAL A 222 -11.12 1.10 -14.54
N VAL A 223 -10.14 1.08 -13.65
CA VAL A 223 -9.17 -0.01 -13.47
C VAL A 223 -9.36 -0.57 -12.07
N ARG A 224 -9.72 -1.85 -11.98
CA ARG A 224 -9.78 -2.53 -10.70
C ARG A 224 -8.36 -2.65 -10.13
N ARG A 225 -8.18 -2.30 -8.85
CA ARG A 225 -6.91 -2.47 -8.14
C ARG A 225 -7.01 -3.65 -7.18
N GLY A 226 -5.99 -4.49 -7.15
CA GLY A 226 -5.83 -5.62 -6.24
C GLY A 226 -5.59 -5.23 -4.79
N ALA A 227 -5.45 -6.26 -3.96
CA ALA A 227 -5.29 -6.15 -2.50
C ALA A 227 -4.00 -5.43 -2.07
N ASP A 228 -2.99 -5.39 -2.93
CA ASP A 228 -1.73 -4.67 -2.75
C ASP A 228 -1.78 -3.22 -3.25
N GLY A 229 -2.93 -2.79 -3.77
CA GLY A 229 -3.14 -1.44 -4.28
C GLY A 229 -2.68 -1.25 -5.73
N PHE A 230 -2.14 -2.26 -6.40
CA PHE A 230 -1.76 -2.21 -7.82
C PHE A 230 -2.95 -2.60 -8.71
N PRO A 231 -2.96 -2.27 -10.01
CA PRO A 231 -3.97 -2.79 -10.94
C PRO A 231 -4.09 -4.32 -10.81
N GLU A 232 -5.30 -4.83 -10.54
CA GLU A 232 -5.60 -6.24 -10.79
C GLU A 232 -5.59 -6.38 -12.31
N ASP A 233 -4.71 -7.22 -12.85
CA ASP A 233 -4.54 -7.39 -14.30
C ASP A 233 -5.91 -7.59 -14.98
N GLU A 234 -6.49 -6.54 -15.59
CA GLU A 234 -7.15 -6.73 -16.87
C GLU A 234 -6.07 -7.32 -17.78
N PRO A 235 -6.36 -8.38 -18.58
CA PRO A 235 -5.34 -8.98 -19.44
C PRO A 235 -4.66 -7.86 -20.20
N ALA A 236 -3.38 -7.62 -19.90
CA ALA A 236 -2.62 -6.58 -20.54
C ALA A 236 -2.87 -6.73 -22.04
N PRO A 237 -3.34 -5.69 -22.76
CA PRO A 237 -3.41 -5.80 -24.21
C PRO A 237 -2.00 -6.15 -24.66
N LYS A 238 -1.82 -7.42 -25.10
CA LYS A 238 -0.50 -7.99 -25.41
C LYS A 238 0.22 -7.16 -26.48
N PHE A 239 -0.51 -6.29 -27.17
CA PHE A 239 -0.02 -5.28 -28.07
C PHE A 239 -0.84 -4.01 -27.89
N ILE A 240 -0.15 -2.87 -27.75
CA ILE A 240 -0.75 -1.57 -28.05
C ILE A 240 -1.02 -1.60 -29.56
N THR A 241 -2.30 -1.52 -29.95
CA THR A 241 -2.67 -1.46 -31.37
C THR A 241 -2.16 -0.16 -32.00
N GLN A 242 -1.86 -0.17 -33.31
CA GLN A 242 -1.42 1.04 -34.01
C GLN A 242 -2.44 2.19 -33.85
N ALA A 243 -3.74 1.88 -33.79
CA ALA A 243 -4.79 2.86 -33.51
C ALA A 243 -4.66 3.51 -32.10
N GLN A 244 -4.20 2.78 -31.09
CA GLN A 244 -3.91 3.33 -29.77
C GLN A 244 -2.62 4.17 -29.79
N VAL A 245 -1.58 3.73 -30.51
CA VAL A 245 -0.37 4.55 -30.74
C VAL A 245 -0.73 5.86 -31.46
N ASP A 246 -1.63 5.81 -32.44
CA ASP A 246 -2.08 6.96 -33.21
C ASP A 246 -3.03 7.87 -32.40
N ALA A 247 -3.83 7.30 -31.49
CA ALA A 247 -4.60 8.06 -30.50
C ALA A 247 -3.67 8.79 -29.50
N MET A 248 -2.60 8.14 -29.03
CA MET A 248 -1.59 8.76 -28.16
C MET A 248 -0.77 9.83 -28.90
N ARG A 249 -0.49 9.65 -30.19
CA ARG A 249 0.17 10.65 -31.04
C ARG A 249 -0.73 11.81 -31.46
N SER A 250 -2.05 11.58 -31.53
CA SER A 250 -3.04 12.62 -31.86
C SER A 250 -3.51 13.40 -30.63
N ALA A 251 -3.32 12.88 -29.42
CA ALA A 251 -3.40 13.62 -28.14
C ALA A 251 -2.27 14.67 -27.96
N LYS A 252 -1.68 15.15 -29.07
CA LYS A 252 -0.72 16.25 -29.07
C LYS A 252 -1.42 17.56 -28.72
N ARG A 253 -1.42 17.88 -27.44
CA ARG A 253 -0.82 19.10 -26.87
C ARG A 253 -1.04 19.11 -25.35
N PRO A 254 -0.09 19.63 -24.57
CA PRO A 254 -0.41 20.06 -23.21
C PRO A 254 -1.59 21.01 -23.29
N CYS A 255 -2.59 20.80 -22.43
CA CYS A 255 -3.61 21.80 -22.18
C CYS A 255 -2.85 23.09 -21.77
N LYS A 256 -3.01 24.18 -22.54
CA LYS A 256 -2.50 25.48 -22.13
C LYS A 256 -3.33 26.02 -20.98
#